data_AF-A0A673K708-F1
#
_entry.id   AF-A0A673K708-F1
#
_cell.length_a   1.000
_cell.length_b   1.000
_cell.length_c   1.000
_cell.angle_alpha   90.00
_cell.angle_beta   90.00
_cell.angle_gamma   90.00
#
_symmetry.space_group_name_H-M   'P 1'
#
loop_
_entity.id
_entity.type
_entity.pdbx_description
1 polymer ?
#
loop_
_entity_poly.entity_id
_entity_poly.type
_entity_poly.pdbx_seq_one_letter_code
_entity_poly.pdbx_strand_id
1 'polypeptide(L)'
;MCVFVCLCIYLQIFIGNSDTDTVVQHKLPHSIRTRYMRLLPLEGSPKGGMGLRLEVYGCTYKSDVADFDGRSALLYRFNQKSTSTVKDVISLRFRSHQAEGVLVHGEGQRGDFLTLELQRGRLILHLNLGERKRRSTGRSSVMLGSLLDDHHWHSVQIERFNKHVNFTVDGHTQHFRSPGQEDTLEIDYELSFGGIPLPGKPGTFLHENFHGCIENLNYNGVNVIDMAKRRKPQIYTVVSMNLYNSTVCNILHVDYTFKTI
;
A
#
# COMPACT_ATOMS: atom_id res chain seq x y z
N MET A 1 -15.02 -34.47 12.30
CA MET A 1 -14.96 -34.27 10.84
C MET A 1 -13.69 -33.47 10.55
N CYS A 2 -12.91 -33.75 9.50
CA CYS A 2 -11.73 -32.94 9.16
C CYS A 2 -11.87 -32.40 7.74
N VAL A 3 -11.66 -31.10 7.55
CA VAL A 3 -11.68 -30.45 6.24
C VAL A 3 -10.37 -29.73 5.99
N PHE A 4 -9.90 -29.87 4.76
CA PHE A 4 -8.63 -29.42 4.28
C PHE A 4 -8.83 -28.17 3.44
N VAL A 5 -8.08 -27.12 3.75
CA VAL A 5 -8.12 -25.89 2.96
C VAL A 5 -6.81 -25.78 2.21
N CYS A 6 -6.89 -25.85 0.88
CA CYS A 6 -5.74 -25.64 0.03
C CYS A 6 -5.79 -24.19 -0.46
N LEU A 7 -4.99 -23.34 0.17
CA LEU A 7 -4.61 -22.04 -0.35
C LEU A 7 -3.16 -22.16 -0.78
N CYS A 8 -2.81 -21.62 -1.95
CA CYS A 8 -1.53 -21.83 -2.66
C CYS A 8 -0.23 -21.66 -1.84
N ILE A 9 -0.27 -21.25 -0.57
CA ILE A 9 0.91 -20.98 0.27
C ILE A 9 0.73 -21.38 1.75
N TYR A 10 -0.49 -21.65 2.24
CA TYR A 10 -0.76 -22.02 3.65
C TYR A 10 -1.73 -23.19 3.72
N LEU A 11 -1.26 -24.31 4.27
CA LEU A 11 -2.04 -25.51 4.50
C LEU A 11 -2.58 -25.49 5.93
N GLN A 12 -3.91 -25.55 6.10
CA GLN A 12 -4.52 -25.65 7.43
C GLN A 12 -5.62 -26.70 7.44
N ILE A 13 -5.60 -27.55 8.47
CA ILE A 13 -6.58 -28.60 8.72
C ILE A 13 -7.51 -28.12 9.81
N PHE A 14 -8.80 -28.32 9.59
CA PHE A 14 -9.83 -27.88 10.50
C PHE A 14 -10.76 -28.99 10.91
N ILE A 15 -11.05 -29.04 12.21
CA ILE A 15 -11.95 -30.04 12.79
C ILE A 15 -13.37 -29.49 12.79
N GLY A 16 -14.24 -30.07 11.97
CA GLY A 16 -15.68 -29.83 11.99
C GLY A 16 -16.40 -30.58 13.11
N ASN A 17 -17.68 -30.23 13.29
CA ASN A 17 -18.56 -30.82 14.28
C ASN A 17 -18.91 -32.30 13.97
N SER A 18 -19.65 -32.94 14.87
CA SER A 18 -20.08 -34.36 14.75
C SER A 18 -21.59 -34.56 14.84
N ASP A 19 -22.36 -33.47 14.83
CA ASP A 19 -23.82 -33.45 14.90
C ASP A 19 -24.41 -32.43 13.90
N THR A 20 -25.72 -32.23 13.92
CA THR A 20 -26.46 -31.36 13.00
C THR A 20 -26.66 -29.93 13.53
N ASP A 21 -26.47 -29.74 14.84
CA ASP A 21 -27.03 -28.61 15.57
C ASP A 21 -25.95 -27.66 16.09
N THR A 22 -24.75 -28.18 16.37
CA THR A 22 -23.63 -27.40 16.92
C THR A 22 -22.82 -26.76 15.82
N VAL A 23 -22.39 -25.52 16.07
CA VAL A 23 -21.53 -24.75 15.17
C VAL A 23 -20.13 -24.76 15.75
N VAL A 24 -19.15 -25.20 14.96
CA VAL A 24 -17.73 -25.11 15.32
C VAL A 24 -17.07 -24.05 14.45
N GLN A 25 -16.54 -23.02 15.08
CA GLN A 25 -15.83 -21.91 14.45
C GLN A 25 -14.33 -22.06 14.61
N HIS A 26 -13.57 -21.66 13.60
CA HIS A 26 -12.11 -21.54 13.71
C HIS A 26 -11.66 -20.20 13.17
N LYS A 27 -10.79 -19.56 13.94
CA LYS A 27 -10.16 -18.31 13.54
C LYS A 27 -8.86 -18.62 12.83
N LEU A 28 -8.68 -18.02 11.67
CA LEU A 28 -7.40 -18.07 10.98
C LEU A 28 -6.38 -17.23 11.76
N PRO A 29 -5.17 -17.74 12.02
CA PRO A 29 -4.12 -16.97 12.70
C PRO A 29 -3.66 -15.78 11.86
N HIS A 30 -3.77 -15.89 10.53
CA HIS A 30 -3.50 -14.83 9.58
C HIS A 30 -4.66 -14.68 8.62
N SER A 31 -4.99 -13.43 8.31
CA SER A 31 -6.07 -13.13 7.41
C SER A 31 -5.70 -13.49 5.97
N ILE A 32 -6.64 -14.04 5.20
CA ILE A 32 -6.35 -14.59 3.88
C ILE A 32 -6.99 -13.71 2.80
N ARG A 33 -6.17 -13.31 1.82
CA ARG A 33 -6.60 -12.60 0.62
C ARG A 33 -6.41 -13.50 -0.59
N THR A 34 -7.51 -13.94 -1.20
CA THR A 34 -7.48 -14.85 -2.35
C THR A 34 -8.66 -14.59 -3.28
N ARG A 35 -8.49 -14.91 -4.58
CA ARG A 35 -9.59 -14.96 -5.55
C ARG A 35 -10.40 -16.25 -5.42
N TYR A 36 -9.74 -17.35 -5.05
CA TYR A 36 -10.35 -18.66 -4.91
C TYR A 36 -9.92 -19.32 -3.60
N MET A 37 -10.88 -19.90 -2.89
CA MET A 37 -10.63 -20.75 -1.73
C MET A 37 -11.10 -22.16 -2.06
N ARG A 38 -10.22 -23.15 -1.92
CA ARG A 38 -10.56 -24.57 -2.14
C ARG A 38 -10.65 -25.29 -0.81
N LEU A 39 -11.79 -25.96 -0.61
CA LEU A 39 -12.09 -26.76 0.57
C LEU A 39 -12.25 -28.21 0.13
N LEU A 40 -11.60 -29.12 0.83
CA LEU A 40 -11.56 -30.54 0.54
C LEU A 40 -11.93 -31.30 1.82
N PRO A 41 -13.15 -31.86 1.94
CA PRO A 41 -13.47 -32.72 3.07
C PRO A 41 -12.56 -33.96 3.05
N LEU A 42 -11.91 -34.27 4.18
CA LEU A 42 -11.01 -35.42 4.30
C LEU A 42 -11.72 -36.64 4.88
N GLU A 43 -12.52 -36.42 5.93
CA GLU A 43 -13.19 -37.50 6.68
C GLU A 43 -14.60 -37.09 7.09
N GLY A 44 -15.55 -38.03 6.94
CA GLY A 44 -16.96 -37.87 7.32
C GLY A 44 -17.26 -38.22 8.78
N SER A 45 -18.54 -38.14 9.15
CA SER A 45 -18.99 -38.54 10.49
C SER A 45 -18.99 -40.07 10.64
N PRO A 46 -18.54 -40.63 11.78
CA PRO A 46 -18.64 -42.06 12.06
C PRO A 46 -20.08 -42.58 12.07
N LYS A 47 -21.06 -41.69 12.30
CA LYS A 47 -22.48 -42.03 12.46
C LYS A 47 -23.32 -41.85 11.19
N GLY A 48 -22.72 -41.40 10.09
CA GLY A 48 -23.37 -41.30 8.78
C GLY A 48 -23.09 -39.99 8.05
N GLY A 49 -22.72 -40.11 6.78
CA GLY A 49 -22.68 -39.02 5.80
C GLY A 49 -21.47 -38.07 5.87
N MET A 50 -21.25 -37.38 4.73
CA MET A 50 -20.38 -36.21 4.63
C MET A 50 -21.26 -35.00 4.26
N GLY A 51 -21.39 -34.04 5.17
CA GLY A 51 -22.13 -32.80 4.96
C GLY A 51 -21.22 -31.60 5.16
N LEU A 52 -21.27 -30.65 4.23
CA LEU A 52 -20.49 -29.41 4.29
C LEU A 52 -21.43 -28.21 4.19
N ARG A 53 -21.66 -27.55 5.33
CA ARG A 53 -22.06 -26.14 5.36
C ARG A 53 -20.83 -25.30 5.66
N LEU A 54 -20.73 -24.13 5.07
CA LEU A 54 -19.61 -23.22 5.27
C LEU A 54 -20.14 -21.80 5.21
N GLU A 55 -19.72 -20.97 6.15
CA GLU A 55 -19.94 -19.53 6.12
C GLU A 55 -18.56 -18.87 6.18
N VAL A 56 -18.38 -17.70 5.58
CA VAL A 56 -17.05 -17.09 5.47
C VAL A 56 -17.21 -15.61 5.76
N TYR A 57 -16.59 -15.15 6.85
CA TYR A 57 -16.86 -13.81 7.39
C TYR A 57 -15.68 -12.85 7.19
N GLY A 58 -15.73 -12.06 6.12
CA GLY A 58 -14.71 -11.03 5.97
C GLY A 58 -14.70 -9.98 7.08
N CYS A 59 -13.51 -9.48 7.43
CA CYS A 59 -13.41 -8.26 8.22
C CYS A 59 -13.75 -7.05 7.31
N THR A 60 -14.56 -6.13 7.82
CA THR A 60 -14.79 -4.85 7.15
C THR A 60 -13.51 -4.03 7.20
N TYR A 61 -12.87 -3.82 6.05
CA TYR A 61 -11.72 -2.94 5.92
C TYR A 61 -12.22 -1.53 5.61
N LYS A 62 -12.03 -0.60 6.54
CA LYS A 62 -12.22 0.83 6.27
C LYS A 62 -10.96 1.36 5.62
N SER A 63 -11.14 1.95 4.44
CA SER A 63 -10.07 2.48 3.61
C SER A 63 -10.35 3.94 3.29
N ASP A 64 -9.38 4.81 3.57
CA ASP A 64 -9.43 6.20 3.13
C ASP A 64 -8.85 6.28 1.72
N VAL A 65 -9.68 6.68 0.74
CA VAL A 65 -9.31 6.68 -0.68
C VAL A 65 -9.35 8.09 -1.25
N ALA A 66 -8.32 8.41 -2.05
CA ALA A 66 -8.22 9.62 -2.87
C ALA A 66 -8.13 9.23 -4.34
N ASP A 67 -8.94 9.89 -5.17
CA ASP A 67 -8.96 9.74 -6.63
C ASP A 67 -8.11 10.84 -7.29
N PHE A 68 -7.23 10.42 -8.20
CA PHE A 68 -6.32 11.30 -8.94
C PHE A 68 -6.61 11.14 -10.43
N ASP A 69 -6.94 12.25 -11.09
CA ASP A 69 -7.31 12.33 -12.50
C ASP A 69 -6.15 12.75 -13.42
N GLY A 70 -4.92 12.74 -12.90
CA GLY A 70 -3.73 13.30 -13.57
C GLY A 70 -3.63 14.83 -13.53
N ARG A 71 -4.60 15.54 -12.93
CA ARG A 71 -4.55 17.00 -12.73
C ARG A 71 -4.51 17.38 -11.27
N SER A 72 -5.08 16.53 -10.43
CA SER A 72 -5.16 16.69 -8.99
C SER A 72 -3.87 16.24 -8.32
N ALA A 73 -3.43 16.98 -7.32
CA ALA A 73 -2.32 16.60 -6.44
C ALA A 73 -2.65 16.99 -5.00
N LEU A 74 -2.23 16.14 -4.06
CA LEU A 74 -2.42 16.33 -2.62
C LEU A 74 -1.09 16.75 -2.02
N LEU A 75 -1.07 17.91 -1.37
CA LEU A 75 0.14 18.48 -0.77
C LEU A 75 0.03 18.42 0.74
N TYR A 76 1.02 17.81 1.38
CA TYR A 76 1.15 17.77 2.83
C TYR A 76 2.28 18.69 3.28
N ARG A 77 1.91 19.81 3.89
CA ARG A 77 2.83 20.84 4.36
C ARG A 77 3.22 20.62 5.83
N PHE A 78 4.51 20.68 6.09
CA PHE A 78 5.04 20.56 7.44
C PHE A 78 4.86 21.86 8.23
N ASN A 79 4.72 21.76 9.56
CA ASN A 79 4.58 22.93 10.43
C ASN A 79 5.87 23.75 10.55
N GLN A 80 7.02 23.12 10.25
CA GLN A 80 8.33 23.75 10.25
C GLN A 80 8.76 24.00 8.79
N LYS A 81 9.60 25.02 8.56
CA LYS A 81 10.08 25.40 7.21
C LYS A 81 10.92 24.33 6.50
N SER A 82 11.44 23.36 7.26
CA SER A 82 12.23 22.21 6.80
C SER A 82 11.98 21.04 7.76
N THR A 83 11.74 19.83 7.25
CA THR A 83 11.80 18.60 8.05
C THR A 83 13.08 17.84 7.72
N SER A 84 13.96 17.71 8.70
CA SER A 84 15.13 16.84 8.63
C SER A 84 14.82 15.57 9.41
N THR A 85 14.72 14.44 8.72
CA THR A 85 14.35 13.16 9.32
C THR A 85 15.52 12.17 9.27
N VAL A 86 15.64 11.34 10.30
CA VAL A 86 16.59 10.20 10.35
C VAL A 86 15.90 8.91 9.92
N LYS A 87 14.58 8.84 10.14
CA LYS A 87 13.72 7.71 9.82
C LYS A 87 12.48 8.20 9.09
N ASP A 88 12.15 7.54 7.98
CA ASP A 88 10.90 7.77 7.25
C ASP A 88 10.18 6.46 7.03
N VAL A 89 8.86 6.48 7.17
CA VAL A 89 7.97 5.37 6.83
C VAL A 89 6.86 5.91 5.95
N ILE A 90 6.86 5.52 4.69
CA ILE A 90 5.83 5.85 3.71
C ILE A 90 5.14 4.56 3.33
N SER A 91 3.83 4.48 3.50
CA SER A 91 3.05 3.34 3.04
C SER A 91 1.77 3.80 2.37
N LEU A 92 1.42 3.15 1.28
CA LEU A 92 0.22 3.43 0.51
C LEU A 92 -0.18 2.19 -0.29
N ARG A 93 -1.40 2.19 -0.79
CA ARG A 93 -1.81 1.26 -1.83
C ARG A 93 -2.36 2.04 -3.00
N PHE A 94 -2.09 1.60 -4.21
CA PHE A 94 -2.53 2.28 -5.41
C PHE A 94 -3.11 1.30 -6.43
N ARG A 95 -3.94 1.82 -7.32
CA ARG A 95 -4.38 1.14 -8.54
C ARG A 95 -4.41 2.14 -9.67
N SER A 96 -3.98 1.73 -10.85
CA SER A 96 -3.87 2.57 -12.05
C SER A 96 -4.13 1.74 -13.30
N HIS A 97 -4.64 2.39 -14.35
CA HIS A 97 -4.57 1.88 -15.73
C HIS A 97 -3.42 2.49 -16.52
N GLN A 98 -2.85 3.59 -16.04
CA GLN A 98 -1.70 4.23 -16.65
C GLN A 98 -0.42 3.56 -16.17
N ALA A 99 0.50 3.34 -17.10
CA ALA A 99 1.80 2.74 -16.85
C ALA A 99 2.85 3.76 -16.39
N GLU A 100 2.52 5.05 -16.44
CA GLU A 100 3.36 6.17 -16.05
C GLU A 100 2.62 7.04 -15.01
N GLY A 101 3.34 7.62 -14.05
CA GLY A 101 2.76 8.56 -13.09
C GLY A 101 3.56 8.75 -11.80
N VAL A 102 3.70 9.98 -11.31
CA VAL A 102 4.36 10.26 -10.02
C VAL A 102 3.40 10.06 -8.85
N LEU A 103 3.71 9.13 -7.94
CA LEU A 103 2.89 8.84 -6.76
C LEU A 103 3.27 9.71 -5.57
N VAL A 104 4.56 9.87 -5.31
CA VAL A 104 5.09 10.63 -4.16
C VAL A 104 6.29 11.43 -4.63
N HIS A 105 6.36 12.69 -4.24
CA HIS A 105 7.53 13.52 -4.51
C HIS A 105 7.77 14.53 -3.39
N GLY A 106 9.01 14.62 -2.94
CA GLY A 106 9.51 15.64 -2.04
C GLY A 106 10.93 16.03 -2.41
N GLU A 107 11.21 17.33 -2.35
CA GLU A 107 12.52 17.91 -2.65
C GLU A 107 12.91 18.90 -1.54
N GLY A 108 14.18 18.91 -1.19
CA GLY A 108 14.79 19.84 -0.25
C GLY A 108 15.80 20.77 -0.93
N GLN A 109 16.05 21.92 -0.31
CA GLN A 109 16.93 22.98 -0.80
C GLN A 109 18.38 22.54 -1.08
N ARG A 110 18.84 21.44 -0.44
CA ARG A 110 20.20 20.91 -0.61
C ARG A 110 20.33 19.91 -1.77
N GLY A 111 19.27 19.70 -2.55
CA GLY A 111 19.20 18.67 -3.59
C GLY A 111 18.90 17.28 -3.03
N ASP A 112 18.46 17.20 -1.77
CA ASP A 112 17.85 16.02 -1.19
C ASP A 112 16.49 15.82 -1.87
N PHE A 113 16.18 14.59 -2.29
CA PHE A 113 14.87 14.32 -2.87
C PHE A 113 14.46 12.88 -2.68
N LEU A 114 13.15 12.66 -2.61
CA LEU A 114 12.51 11.36 -2.62
C LEU A 114 11.39 11.41 -3.66
N THR A 115 11.46 10.55 -4.67
CA THR A 115 10.42 10.43 -5.70
C THR A 115 10.07 8.97 -5.91
N LEU A 116 8.79 8.63 -5.77
CA LEU A 116 8.23 7.35 -6.16
C LEU A 116 7.39 7.55 -7.41
N GLU A 117 7.76 6.89 -8.49
CA GLU A 117 7.05 6.96 -9.77
C GLU A 117 6.74 5.57 -10.30
N LEU A 118 5.65 5.48 -11.05
CA LEU A 118 5.32 4.35 -11.90
C LEU A 118 5.89 4.63 -13.28
N GLN A 119 6.66 3.69 -13.82
CA GLN A 119 7.21 3.75 -15.16
C GLN A 119 7.10 2.37 -15.82
N ARG A 120 6.44 2.29 -16.96
CA ARG A 120 6.16 1.06 -17.73
C ARG A 120 5.61 -0.07 -16.85
N GLY A 121 4.68 0.27 -15.95
CA GLY A 121 4.04 -0.70 -15.05
C GLY A 121 4.96 -1.24 -13.94
N ARG A 122 6.05 -0.54 -13.63
CA ARG A 122 6.99 -0.85 -12.54
C ARG A 122 7.19 0.36 -11.66
N LEU A 123 7.39 0.17 -10.36
CA LEU A 123 7.69 1.29 -9.48
C LEU A 123 9.18 1.56 -9.43
N ILE A 124 9.56 2.82 -9.53
CA ILE A 124 10.92 3.29 -9.39
C ILE A 124 10.96 4.26 -8.21
N LEU A 125 11.78 3.94 -7.23
CA LEU A 125 12.10 4.81 -6.11
C LEU A 125 13.42 5.51 -6.39
N HIS A 126 13.38 6.82 -6.54
CA HIS A 126 14.55 7.68 -6.57
C HIS A 126 14.74 8.33 -5.21
N LEU A 127 15.95 8.26 -4.67
CA LEU A 127 16.27 8.83 -3.36
C LEU A 127 17.70 9.35 -3.36
N ASN A 128 17.88 10.58 -2.87
CA ASN A 128 19.18 11.19 -2.66
C ASN A 128 19.21 11.98 -1.35
N LEU A 129 20.24 11.78 -0.55
CA LEU A 129 20.49 12.49 0.73
C LEU A 129 21.65 13.49 0.56
N GLY A 130 21.52 14.36 -0.44
CA GLY A 130 22.41 15.50 -0.72
C GLY A 130 23.71 15.16 -1.47
N GLU A 131 24.03 15.96 -2.50
CA GLU A 131 25.31 15.89 -3.21
C GLU A 131 26.16 17.17 -3.06
N ARG A 132 27.32 17.04 -2.40
CA ARG A 132 28.48 17.90 -2.67
C ARG A 132 29.38 17.25 -3.71
N LYS A 133 29.09 17.47 -5.00
CA LYS A 133 30.03 17.37 -6.16
C LYS A 133 31.02 16.19 -6.16
N ARG A 134 30.66 14.99 -5.72
CA ARG A 134 31.47 13.78 -5.94
C ARG A 134 30.57 12.62 -6.31
N ARG A 135 30.89 12.02 -7.46
CA ARG A 135 30.25 10.84 -8.06
C ARG A 135 29.92 9.81 -6.97
N SER A 136 28.66 9.82 -6.54
CA SER A 136 28.13 8.86 -5.59
C SER A 136 28.09 7.49 -6.28
N THR A 137 28.69 6.47 -5.64
CA THR A 137 28.79 5.10 -6.19
C THR A 137 27.56 4.24 -5.86
N GLY A 138 26.48 4.85 -5.37
CA GLY A 138 25.23 4.19 -4.99
C GLY A 138 24.20 4.18 -6.12
N ARG A 139 23.24 3.27 -6.06
CA ARG A 139 22.07 3.32 -6.95
C ARG A 139 21.17 4.48 -6.51
N SER A 140 21.08 5.54 -7.32
CA SER A 140 20.17 6.66 -7.08
C SER A 140 18.70 6.30 -7.28
N SER A 141 18.45 5.23 -8.05
CA SER A 141 17.13 4.71 -8.31
C SER A 141 17.09 3.18 -8.18
N VAL A 142 15.97 2.68 -7.67
CA VAL A 142 15.71 1.26 -7.51
C VAL A 142 14.32 0.95 -8.05
N MET A 143 14.25 -0.02 -8.95
CA MET A 143 13.01 -0.45 -9.62
C MET A 143 12.51 -1.77 -9.04
N LEU A 144 11.22 -1.85 -8.72
CA LEU A 144 10.58 -3.02 -8.14
C LEU A 144 9.14 -3.23 -8.66
N GLY A 145 8.71 -4.49 -8.69
CA GLY A 145 7.40 -4.89 -9.20
C GLY A 145 7.33 -4.97 -10.74
N SER A 146 6.18 -5.42 -11.24
CA SER A 146 5.88 -5.55 -12.68
C SER A 146 4.38 -5.65 -12.89
N LEU A 147 3.89 -5.12 -14.01
CA LEU A 147 2.46 -5.12 -14.38
C LEU A 147 1.57 -4.45 -13.32
N LEU A 148 2.07 -3.37 -12.72
CA LEU A 148 1.38 -2.63 -11.66
C LEU A 148 0.31 -1.65 -12.18
N ASP A 149 0.08 -1.66 -13.49
CA ASP A 149 -0.89 -0.89 -14.27
C ASP A 149 -2.12 -1.73 -14.66
N ASP A 150 -2.36 -2.84 -13.96
CA ASP A 150 -3.40 -3.82 -14.25
C ASP A 150 -4.78 -3.51 -13.60
N HIS A 151 -4.92 -2.32 -13.02
CA HIS A 151 -6.10 -1.86 -12.27
C HIS A 151 -6.41 -2.61 -10.96
N HIS A 152 -5.49 -3.44 -10.46
CA HIS A 152 -5.59 -4.02 -9.14
C HIS A 152 -4.87 -3.18 -8.08
N TRP A 153 -5.23 -3.42 -6.82
CA TRP A 153 -4.64 -2.72 -5.69
C TRP A 153 -3.29 -3.32 -5.30
N HIS A 154 -2.22 -2.60 -5.62
CA HIS A 154 -0.85 -2.90 -5.23
C HIS A 154 -0.47 -2.18 -3.94
N SER A 155 0.31 -2.84 -3.10
CA SER A 155 0.79 -2.32 -1.82
C SER A 155 2.24 -1.89 -1.92
N VAL A 156 2.54 -0.71 -1.37
CA VAL A 156 3.87 -0.12 -1.37
C VAL A 156 4.24 0.31 0.03
N GLN A 157 5.46 -0.02 0.45
CA GLN A 157 6.02 0.43 1.72
C GLN A 157 7.49 0.78 1.52
N ILE A 158 7.85 1.98 1.97
CA ILE A 158 9.22 2.50 1.97
C ILE A 158 9.56 2.77 3.42
N GLU A 159 10.60 2.10 3.91
CA GLU A 159 11.15 2.35 5.24
C GLU A 159 12.60 2.76 5.10
N ARG A 160 12.91 3.97 5.54
CA ARG A 160 14.28 4.49 5.56
C ARG A 160 14.73 4.64 7.00
N PHE A 161 15.94 4.19 7.29
CA PHE A 161 16.66 4.49 8.52
C PHE A 161 18.12 4.83 8.18
N ASN A 162 18.51 6.07 8.44
CA ASN A 162 19.75 6.65 7.91
C ASN A 162 19.79 6.48 6.38
N LYS A 163 20.86 5.91 5.85
CA LYS A 163 20.98 5.57 4.41
C LYS A 163 20.34 4.25 4.01
N HIS A 164 19.91 3.42 4.95
CA HIS A 164 19.35 2.10 4.64
C HIS A 164 17.88 2.24 4.28
N VAL A 165 17.49 1.63 3.17
CA VAL A 165 16.13 1.69 2.63
C VAL A 165 15.63 0.27 2.40
N ASN A 166 14.45 -0.01 2.94
CA ASN A 166 13.64 -1.16 2.58
C ASN A 166 12.53 -0.67 1.66
N PHE A 167 12.55 -1.11 0.41
CA PHE A 167 11.50 -0.81 -0.55
C PHE A 167 10.71 -2.09 -0.85
N THR A 168 9.44 -2.10 -0.44
CA THR A 168 8.56 -3.26 -0.54
C THR A 168 7.40 -2.98 -1.48
N VAL A 169 7.18 -3.86 -2.46
CA VAL A 169 6.04 -3.84 -3.37
C VAL A 169 5.39 -5.23 -3.35
N ASP A 170 4.11 -5.31 -2.97
CA ASP A 170 3.34 -6.56 -2.89
C ASP A 170 4.07 -7.70 -2.17
N GLY A 171 4.68 -7.37 -1.03
CA GLY A 171 5.42 -8.31 -0.19
C GLY A 171 6.83 -8.66 -0.65
N HIS A 172 7.24 -8.20 -1.84
CA HIS A 172 8.62 -8.35 -2.31
C HIS A 172 9.43 -7.15 -1.84
N THR A 173 10.50 -7.40 -1.09
CA THR A 173 11.34 -6.34 -0.49
C THR A 173 12.71 -6.29 -1.15
N GLN A 174 13.13 -5.09 -1.51
CA GLN A 174 14.49 -4.79 -1.94
C GLN A 174 15.18 -3.87 -0.93
N HIS A 175 16.35 -4.31 -0.48
CA HIS A 175 17.20 -3.56 0.43
C HIS A 175 18.30 -2.87 -0.34
N PHE A 176 18.49 -1.57 -0.10
CA PHE A 176 19.58 -0.83 -0.70
C PHE A 176 20.04 0.31 0.21
N ARG A 177 21.19 0.89 -0.13
CA ARG A 177 21.74 2.07 0.52
C ARG A 177 21.60 3.26 -0.42
N SER A 178 20.95 4.33 0.05
CA SER A 178 20.81 5.57 -0.71
C SER A 178 22.17 6.26 -0.92
N PRO A 179 22.35 6.93 -2.07
CA PRO A 179 23.48 7.83 -2.29
C PRO A 179 23.34 9.10 -1.42
N GLY A 180 24.47 9.76 -1.18
CA GLY A 180 24.55 11.01 -0.40
C GLY A 180 25.60 10.96 0.70
N GLN A 181 26.02 12.13 1.18
CA GLN A 181 26.95 12.23 2.32
C GLN A 181 26.23 12.24 3.66
N GLU A 182 25.02 12.77 3.72
CA GLU A 182 24.23 12.89 4.94
C GLU A 182 23.43 11.62 5.24
N ASP A 183 23.14 11.37 6.52
CA ASP A 183 22.26 10.28 6.96
C ASP A 183 20.80 10.75 7.14
N THR A 184 20.56 12.06 7.08
CA THR A 184 19.25 12.67 7.18
C THR A 184 18.67 12.96 5.80
N LEU A 185 17.35 12.80 5.66
CA LEU A 185 16.61 13.29 4.50
C LEU A 185 16.05 14.66 4.88
N GLU A 186 16.39 15.67 4.10
CA GLU A 186 15.81 16.99 4.26
C GLU A 186 14.81 17.29 3.17
N ILE A 187 13.55 17.44 3.57
CA ILE A 187 12.49 17.93 2.70
C ILE A 187 12.09 19.29 3.24
N ASP A 188 12.00 20.28 2.36
CA ASP A 188 11.75 21.66 2.77
C ASP A 188 10.36 21.81 3.39
N TYR A 189 9.34 22.02 2.59
CA TYR A 189 8.07 22.52 3.14
C TYR A 189 6.89 21.59 2.88
N GLU A 190 6.91 20.79 1.81
CA GLU A 190 5.80 19.92 1.48
C GLU A 190 6.20 18.63 0.79
N LEU A 191 5.40 17.60 1.04
CA LEU A 191 5.33 16.40 0.23
C LEU A 191 4.14 16.49 -0.71
N SER A 192 4.35 16.09 -1.95
CA SER A 192 3.31 16.00 -2.97
C SER A 192 2.96 14.55 -3.27
N PHE A 193 1.67 14.29 -3.43
CA PHE A 193 1.13 12.99 -3.77
C PHE A 193 0.26 13.10 -5.03
N GLY A 194 0.47 12.16 -5.94
CA GLY A 194 -0.25 12.06 -7.21
C GLY A 194 0.20 13.03 -8.32
N GLY A 195 1.25 13.81 -8.08
CA GLY A 195 1.82 14.72 -9.08
C GLY A 195 2.79 15.75 -8.48
N ILE A 196 3.57 16.40 -9.34
CA ILE A 196 4.58 17.42 -8.93
C ILE A 196 4.09 18.81 -9.33
N PRO A 197 3.58 19.66 -8.42
CA PRO A 197 3.13 21.00 -8.81
C PRO A 197 4.31 21.85 -9.31
N LEU A 198 4.41 22.15 -10.61
CA LEU A 198 5.42 23.10 -11.08
C LEU A 198 5.07 24.53 -10.64
N PRO A 199 6.04 25.31 -10.11
CA PRO A 199 5.82 26.72 -9.81
C PRO A 199 5.62 27.51 -11.11
N GLY A 200 4.47 28.18 -11.25
CA GLY A 200 4.26 29.23 -12.24
C GLY A 200 3.32 28.93 -13.40
N LYS A 201 2.87 27.68 -13.61
CA LYS A 201 1.78 27.35 -14.55
C LYS A 201 0.96 26.14 -14.06
N PRO A 202 -0.37 26.29 -13.86
CA PRO A 202 -1.22 25.13 -13.64
C PRO A 202 -1.17 24.23 -14.89
N GLY A 203 -0.88 22.94 -14.72
CA GLY A 203 -0.99 21.95 -15.80
C GLY A 203 0.29 21.61 -16.57
N THR A 204 1.43 22.21 -16.26
CA THR A 204 2.73 21.75 -16.83
C THR A 204 3.42 20.86 -15.81
N PHE A 205 3.66 19.60 -16.17
CA PHE A 205 4.34 18.62 -15.34
C PHE A 205 5.46 18.01 -16.19
N LEU A 206 6.71 18.04 -15.71
CA LEU A 206 7.84 17.45 -16.45
C LEU A 206 7.75 15.91 -16.45
N HIS A 207 7.02 15.36 -15.48
CA HIS A 207 6.67 13.95 -15.35
C HIS A 207 5.15 13.83 -15.39
N GLU A 208 4.64 12.72 -15.92
CA GLU A 208 3.19 12.49 -15.93
C GLU A 208 2.68 12.38 -14.51
N ASN A 209 1.55 13.03 -14.22
CA ASN A 209 0.89 12.89 -12.92
C ASN A 209 0.20 11.54 -12.83
N PHE A 210 0.02 11.08 -11.60
CA PHE A 210 -0.68 9.84 -11.35
C PHE A 210 -2.16 9.95 -11.72
N HIS A 211 -2.64 8.96 -12.46
CA HIS A 211 -4.06 8.79 -12.76
C HIS A 211 -4.52 7.44 -12.22
N GLY A 212 -5.29 7.47 -11.14
CA GLY A 212 -5.74 6.27 -10.44
C GLY A 212 -6.23 6.60 -9.04
N CYS A 213 -6.33 5.58 -8.20
CA CYS A 213 -6.72 5.76 -6.79
C CYS A 213 -5.55 5.43 -5.88
N ILE A 214 -5.39 6.20 -4.80
CA ILE A 214 -4.49 5.88 -3.69
C ILE A 214 -5.33 5.68 -2.44
N GLU A 215 -5.05 4.62 -1.69
CA GLU A 215 -5.69 4.34 -0.41
C GLU A 215 -4.69 4.20 0.74
N ASN A 216 -5.14 4.58 1.93
CA ASN A 216 -4.40 4.47 3.20
C ASN A 216 -2.99 5.05 3.13
N LEU A 217 -2.88 6.21 2.49
CA LEU A 217 -1.64 6.96 2.40
C LEU A 217 -1.19 7.40 3.78
N ASN A 218 -0.10 6.80 4.24
CA ASN A 218 0.49 7.02 5.54
C ASN A 218 1.93 7.54 5.38
N TYR A 219 2.21 8.65 6.05
CA TYR A 219 3.53 9.23 6.17
C TYR A 219 3.88 9.39 7.64
N ASN A 220 4.91 8.67 8.11
CA ASN A 220 5.39 8.72 9.50
C ASN A 220 4.28 8.53 10.56
N GLY A 221 3.33 7.65 10.28
CA GLY A 221 2.20 7.33 11.17
C GLY A 221 0.98 8.24 11.01
N VAL A 222 1.04 9.22 10.10
CA VAL A 222 -0.07 10.14 9.80
C VAL A 222 -0.77 9.70 8.52
N ASN A 223 -2.07 9.41 8.61
CA ASN A 223 -2.93 9.17 7.44
C ASN A 223 -3.27 10.51 6.77
N VAL A 224 -2.65 10.76 5.62
CA VAL A 224 -2.72 12.04 4.91
C VAL A 224 -4.11 12.25 4.29
N ILE A 225 -4.77 11.19 3.83
CA ILE A 225 -6.10 11.25 3.22
C ILE A 225 -7.17 11.57 4.29
N ASP A 226 -7.06 10.99 5.49
CA ASP A 226 -7.94 11.35 6.61
C ASP A 226 -7.80 12.84 6.98
N MET A 227 -6.56 13.35 7.02
CA MET A 227 -6.34 14.79 7.25
C MET A 227 -6.97 15.65 6.16
N ALA A 228 -6.90 15.24 4.90
CA ALA A 228 -7.51 15.92 3.77
C ALA A 228 -9.03 15.98 3.91
N LYS A 229 -9.67 14.86 4.26
CA LYS A 229 -11.12 14.78 4.49
C LYS A 229 -11.57 15.67 5.64
N ARG A 230 -10.76 15.75 6.70
CA ARG A 230 -11.00 16.62 7.86
C ARG A 230 -10.59 18.07 7.62
N ARG A 231 -10.15 18.43 6.41
CA ARG A 231 -9.73 19.77 5.99
C ARG A 231 -8.71 20.38 6.96
N LYS A 232 -7.71 19.59 7.36
CA LYS A 232 -6.63 20.07 8.23
C LYS A 232 -5.81 21.14 7.51
N PRO A 233 -5.32 22.19 8.23
CA PRO A 233 -4.62 23.32 7.62
C PRO A 233 -3.26 22.96 7.00
N GLN A 234 -2.73 21.77 7.31
CA GLN A 234 -1.50 21.24 6.72
C GLN A 234 -1.72 20.63 5.33
N ILE A 235 -2.97 20.46 4.89
CA ILE A 235 -3.30 19.83 3.62
C ILE A 235 -3.75 20.88 2.61
N TYR A 236 -3.16 20.83 1.42
CA TYR A 236 -3.56 21.63 0.26
C TYR A 236 -3.86 20.70 -0.92
N THR A 237 -4.82 21.09 -1.75
CA THR A 237 -5.18 20.36 -2.97
C THR A 237 -5.02 21.31 -4.15
N VAL A 238 -4.32 20.87 -5.20
CA VAL A 238 -4.09 21.72 -6.39
C VAL A 238 -5.37 21.88 -7.22
N VAL A 239 -6.14 20.80 -7.32
CA VAL A 239 -7.47 20.75 -7.93
C VAL A 239 -8.38 19.97 -6.98
N SER A 240 -9.68 20.29 -7.00
CA SER A 240 -10.68 19.54 -6.23
C SER A 240 -10.62 18.06 -6.59
N MET A 241 -10.45 17.22 -5.57
CA MET A 241 -10.34 15.77 -5.71
C MET A 241 -11.44 15.05 -4.94
N ASN A 242 -11.78 13.84 -5.40
CA ASN A 242 -12.76 13.01 -4.72
C ASN A 242 -12.09 12.22 -3.60
N LEU A 243 -12.55 12.44 -2.36
CA LEU A 243 -12.09 11.74 -1.17
C LEU A 243 -13.26 10.98 -0.55
N TYR A 244 -13.11 9.68 -0.32
CA TYR A 244 -14.18 8.85 0.20
C TYR A 244 -13.70 7.76 1.16
N ASN A 245 -14.60 7.29 2.01
CA ASN A 245 -14.42 6.04 2.74
C ASN A 245 -14.85 4.89 1.85
N SER A 246 -13.94 3.97 1.56
CA SER A 246 -14.32 2.68 1.01
C SER A 246 -14.39 1.67 2.14
N THR A 247 -15.53 1.02 2.30
CA THR A 247 -15.64 -0.16 3.17
C THR A 247 -15.55 -1.36 2.25
N VAL A 248 -14.37 -1.95 2.16
CA VAL A 248 -14.18 -3.13 1.30
C VAL A 248 -14.15 -4.36 2.17
N CYS A 249 -14.88 -5.40 1.79
CA CYS A 249 -14.74 -6.72 2.38
C CYS A 249 -13.52 -7.41 1.74
N ASN A 250 -12.32 -6.87 2.01
CA ASN A 250 -11.07 -7.27 1.31
C ASN A 250 -10.29 -8.37 2.02
N ILE A 251 -10.74 -8.77 3.20
CA ILE A 251 -10.04 -9.69 4.07
C ILE A 251 -11.05 -10.73 4.51
N LEU A 252 -10.94 -11.96 4.02
CA LEU A 252 -11.77 -13.06 4.50
C LEU A 252 -11.18 -13.55 5.83
N HIS A 253 -11.87 -13.26 6.94
CA HIS A 253 -11.73 -14.06 8.16
C HIS A 253 -12.67 -15.25 7.97
N VAL A 254 -12.13 -16.42 7.64
CA VAL A 254 -13.02 -17.54 7.28
C VAL A 254 -13.51 -18.22 8.55
N ASP A 255 -14.49 -17.61 9.21
CA ASP A 255 -15.21 -18.25 10.30
C ASP A 255 -16.27 -19.18 9.68
N TYR A 256 -15.88 -20.42 9.38
CA TYR A 256 -16.84 -21.37 8.83
C TYR A 256 -17.55 -22.21 9.86
N THR A 257 -18.77 -22.58 9.50
CA THR A 257 -19.68 -23.40 10.29
C THR A 257 -19.92 -24.70 9.55
N PHE A 258 -19.17 -25.76 9.87
CA PHE A 258 -19.50 -27.09 9.38
C PHE A 258 -20.83 -27.54 10.03
N LYS A 259 -21.81 -27.89 9.19
CA LYS A 259 -22.98 -28.67 9.60
C LYS A 259 -22.99 -29.97 8.80
N THR A 260 -22.91 -31.09 9.50
CA THR A 260 -23.38 -32.38 8.99
C THR A 260 -24.92 -32.32 8.87
N ILE A 261 -25.48 -32.85 7.79
CA ILE A 261 -26.93 -33.11 7.65
C ILE A 261 -27.12 -34.60 7.86
#